data_AF-A0A5S9XI67-F1
#
_entry.id   AF-A0A5S9XI67-F1
#
_cell.length_a   1.000
_cell.length_b   1.000
_cell.length_c   1.000
_cell.angle_alpha   90.00
_cell.angle_beta   90.00
_cell.angle_gamma   90.00
#
_symmetry.space_group_name_H-M   'P 1'
#
loop_
_entity.id
_entity.type
_entity.pdbx_description
1 polymer ?
#
loop_
_entity_poly.entity_id
_entity_poly.type
_entity_poly.pdbx_seq_one_letter_code
_entity_poly.pdbx_strand_id
1 'polypeptide(L)'
;MSGIQKKVKNTMSIASKRYNIDSYILLDLDKVLDDAYCSFRPVSADYNTRKELVKNLNAMAIDIFGKSEESSPVLEAYGSFAMNTFSSQKDLDVSINFSSGTSEFYREKKLEILTRFATKLRSLEGQGFVRNVVPILSARVPIVRFCDQGTGIECDLTVESKDGILTSQIIRIISQIDDRFQKLCLLIKHWAKAHGVNNASHNTLNSISITMLVAHHLQTQSPPILPPFSTLFKDGIDPSNVEKRTQKFLNWGQRNQESLGRLFATFFIKVEDFTDVSRNFARVVSDYGAEKIYSSINRTVDDILEFLNGKVAGEHLTQKLFSQQTVVDPIPPVSPQQLHNKRVCLGKGYRAVGGISHGREETHETSRGKRKRSGGNWGCRFSGGEEPMPVGLWNEYSRSLDMPTPPPHYDKLLYKKFGFY
;
A
#
# COMPACT_ATOMS: atom_id res chain seq x y z
N MET A 1 21.15 -25.54 -4.30
CA MET A 1 21.58 -24.47 -3.36
C MET A 1 22.72 -23.55 -3.86
N SER A 2 23.25 -23.68 -5.09
CA SER A 2 24.50 -23.00 -5.49
C SER A 2 24.38 -21.79 -6.43
N GLY A 3 23.21 -21.50 -7.02
CA GLY A 3 23.05 -20.43 -8.03
C GLY A 3 22.69 -19.05 -7.45
N ILE A 4 21.74 -19.01 -6.51
CA ILE A 4 21.18 -17.75 -5.96
C ILE A 4 22.17 -17.07 -5.00
N GLN A 5 22.82 -17.84 -4.11
CA GLN A 5 23.90 -17.31 -3.26
C GLN A 5 25.07 -16.76 -4.09
N LYS A 6 25.34 -17.37 -5.24
CA LYS A 6 26.41 -16.93 -6.16
C LYS A 6 26.01 -15.63 -6.85
N LYS A 7 24.74 -15.48 -7.29
CA LYS A 7 24.22 -14.27 -7.94
C LYS A 7 24.13 -13.08 -6.98
N VAL A 8 23.60 -13.26 -5.76
CA VAL A 8 23.56 -12.21 -4.71
C VAL A 8 24.96 -11.81 -4.24
N LYS A 9 25.87 -12.78 -4.05
CA LYS A 9 27.30 -12.48 -3.78
C LYS A 9 27.93 -11.73 -4.94
N ASN A 10 27.57 -12.00 -6.20
CA ASN A 10 28.14 -11.32 -7.36
C ASN A 10 27.63 -9.88 -7.48
N THR A 11 26.32 -9.63 -7.33
CA THR A 11 25.77 -8.27 -7.39
C THR A 11 26.27 -7.39 -6.23
N MET A 12 26.41 -7.94 -5.03
CA MET A 12 27.04 -7.23 -3.90
C MET A 12 28.55 -7.09 -4.04
N SER A 13 29.26 -8.10 -4.57
CA SER A 13 30.70 -7.98 -4.86
C SER A 13 30.93 -6.90 -5.92
N ILE A 14 30.03 -6.78 -6.89
CA ILE A 14 30.06 -5.73 -7.91
C ILE A 14 29.72 -4.37 -7.28
N ALA A 15 28.64 -4.22 -6.50
CA ALA A 15 28.32 -2.95 -5.84
C ALA A 15 29.40 -2.52 -4.82
N SER A 16 29.88 -3.44 -3.97
CA SER A 16 30.94 -3.17 -3.00
C SER A 16 32.31 -2.91 -3.65
N LYS A 17 32.66 -3.58 -4.75
CA LYS A 17 33.90 -3.28 -5.52
C LYS A 17 33.78 -2.03 -6.38
N ARG A 18 32.58 -1.68 -6.86
CA ARG A 18 32.34 -0.53 -7.74
C ARG A 18 32.19 0.79 -6.96
N TYR A 19 31.84 0.71 -5.67
CA TYR A 19 31.59 1.89 -4.82
C TYR A 19 32.45 1.99 -3.55
N ASN A 20 33.39 1.07 -3.31
CA ASN A 20 34.36 1.11 -2.19
C ASN A 20 33.72 1.51 -0.84
N ILE A 21 32.55 0.92 -0.52
CA ILE A 21 31.76 1.30 0.66
C ILE A 21 32.48 0.79 1.90
N ASP A 22 33.14 1.70 2.60
CA ASP A 22 33.81 1.45 3.87
C ASP A 22 32.77 1.07 4.95
N SER A 23 33.13 0.11 5.82
CA SER A 23 32.32 -0.29 6.96
C SER A 23 32.05 0.87 7.92
N TYR A 24 32.94 1.88 7.98
CA TYR A 24 32.75 3.06 8.84
C TYR A 24 31.63 3.96 8.32
N ILE A 25 31.49 4.11 7.01
CA ILE A 25 30.51 5.00 6.39
C ILE A 25 29.09 4.42 6.46
N LEU A 26 28.96 3.10 6.57
CA LEU A 26 27.68 2.44 6.88
C LEU A 26 27.18 2.79 8.30
N LEU A 27 28.07 3.02 9.26
CA LEU A 27 27.69 3.43 10.63
C LEU A 27 27.06 4.83 10.63
N ASP A 28 27.54 5.72 9.78
CA ASP A 28 26.95 7.06 9.64
C ASP A 28 25.53 6.98 9.04
N LEU A 29 25.32 6.06 8.08
CA LEU A 29 23.98 5.80 7.54
C LEU A 29 23.06 5.18 8.60
N ASP A 30 23.56 4.22 9.39
CA ASP A 30 22.83 3.64 10.52
C ASP A 30 22.37 4.74 11.49
N LYS A 31 23.27 5.66 11.87
CA LYS A 31 22.94 6.78 12.75
C LYS A 31 21.85 7.68 12.17
N VAL A 32 21.97 8.08 10.89
CA VAL A 32 20.97 8.90 10.20
C VAL A 32 19.60 8.23 10.23
N LEU A 33 19.54 6.93 9.97
CA LEU A 33 18.28 6.17 9.94
C LEU A 33 17.72 5.92 11.33
N ASP A 34 18.55 5.68 12.34
CA ASP A 34 18.11 5.50 13.72
C ASP A 34 17.55 6.82 14.30
N ASP A 35 18.18 7.96 14.00
CA ASP A 35 17.67 9.28 14.37
C ASP A 35 16.31 9.55 13.69
N ALA A 36 16.21 9.27 12.39
CA ALA A 36 14.95 9.38 11.66
C ALA A 36 13.88 8.45 12.24
N TYR A 37 14.20 7.18 12.49
CA TYR A 37 13.31 6.22 13.12
C TYR A 37 12.84 6.68 14.51
N CYS A 38 13.74 7.22 15.33
CA CYS A 38 13.39 7.74 16.66
C CYS A 38 12.45 8.93 16.58
N SER A 39 12.54 9.74 15.52
CA SER A 39 11.60 10.85 15.28
C SER A 39 10.23 10.40 14.77
N PHE A 40 10.16 9.29 14.04
CA PHE A 40 8.92 8.79 13.43
C PHE A 40 8.14 7.83 14.33
N ARG A 41 8.84 7.07 15.18
CA ARG A 41 8.23 5.99 15.97
C ARG A 41 7.18 6.58 16.93
N PRO A 42 5.98 5.98 17.02
CA PRO A 42 4.99 6.39 17.99
C PRO A 42 5.48 6.22 19.44
N VAL A 43 5.08 7.15 20.30
CA VAL A 43 5.31 7.07 21.75
C VAL A 43 4.04 6.59 22.47
N SER A 44 4.16 6.18 23.74
CA SER A 44 3.02 5.64 24.52
C SER A 44 1.78 6.53 24.51
N ALA A 45 1.96 7.86 24.51
CA ALA A 45 0.85 8.81 24.42
C ALA A 45 0.06 8.68 23.10
N ASP A 46 0.73 8.42 21.97
CA ASP A 46 0.08 8.23 20.68
C ASP A 46 -0.82 6.98 20.65
N TYR A 47 -0.38 5.90 21.31
CA TYR A 47 -1.17 4.68 21.45
C TYR A 47 -2.38 4.90 22.35
N ASN A 48 -2.19 5.55 23.50
CA ASN A 48 -3.27 5.80 24.45
C ASN A 48 -4.36 6.67 23.84
N THR A 49 -3.96 7.71 23.09
CA THR A 49 -4.88 8.60 22.37
C THR A 49 -5.73 7.83 21.37
N ARG A 50 -5.12 6.97 20.53
CA ARG A 50 -5.86 6.15 19.55
C ARG A 50 -6.75 5.10 20.22
N LYS A 51 -6.30 4.48 21.32
CA LYS A 51 -7.12 3.52 22.08
C LYS A 51 -8.36 4.19 22.67
N GLU A 52 -8.22 5.39 23.24
CA GLU A 52 -9.37 6.13 23.79
C GLU A 52 -10.30 6.57 22.65
N LEU A 53 -9.76 6.99 21.50
CA LEU A 53 -10.58 7.32 20.34
C LEU A 53 -11.39 6.10 19.84
N VAL A 54 -10.77 4.93 19.73
CA VAL A 54 -11.48 3.67 19.37
C VAL A 54 -12.57 3.34 20.40
N LYS A 55 -12.31 3.55 21.69
CA LYS A 55 -13.29 3.34 22.76
C LYS A 55 -14.48 4.31 22.65
N ASN A 56 -14.23 5.58 22.35
CA ASN A 56 -15.27 6.58 22.10
C ASN A 56 -16.11 6.22 20.88
N LEU A 57 -15.48 5.76 19.80
CA LEU A 57 -16.19 5.30 18.60
C LEU A 57 -17.02 4.04 18.87
N ASN A 58 -16.54 3.11 19.72
CA ASN A 58 -17.33 1.97 20.17
C ASN A 58 -18.58 2.41 20.95
N ALA A 59 -18.44 3.38 21.87
CA ALA A 59 -19.59 3.94 22.59
C ALA A 59 -20.61 4.58 21.63
N MET A 60 -20.12 5.30 20.61
CA MET A 60 -20.96 5.86 19.55
C MET A 60 -21.67 4.77 18.74
N ALA A 61 -21.02 3.65 18.44
CA ALA A 61 -21.64 2.54 17.73
C ALA A 61 -22.80 1.93 18.54
N ILE A 62 -22.61 1.76 19.83
CA ILE A 62 -23.65 1.26 20.73
C ILE A 62 -24.83 2.24 20.79
N ASP A 63 -24.57 3.55 20.83
CA ASP A 63 -25.61 4.59 20.77
C ASP A 63 -26.40 4.54 19.44
N ILE A 64 -25.72 4.34 18.31
CA ILE A 64 -26.37 4.31 16.99
C ILE A 64 -27.17 3.02 16.78
N PHE A 65 -26.63 1.85 17.12
CA PHE A 65 -27.18 0.55 16.73
C PHE A 65 -27.79 -0.25 17.88
N GLY A 66 -27.64 0.22 19.13
CA GLY A 66 -28.03 -0.51 20.32
C GLY A 66 -27.06 -1.64 20.68
N LYS A 67 -27.30 -2.25 21.84
CA LYS A 67 -26.61 -3.46 22.30
C LYS A 67 -27.60 -4.61 22.32
N SER A 68 -27.28 -5.71 21.64
CA SER A 68 -28.04 -6.96 21.71
C SER A 68 -27.09 -8.14 21.98
N GLU A 69 -27.60 -9.20 22.61
CA GLU A 69 -26.81 -10.40 22.89
C GLU A 69 -26.34 -11.12 21.61
N GLU A 70 -27.08 -10.94 20.50
CA GLU A 70 -26.84 -11.66 19.24
C GLU A 70 -26.03 -10.88 18.18
N SER A 71 -26.02 -9.54 18.23
CA SER A 71 -25.38 -8.70 17.20
C SER A 71 -24.97 -7.33 17.73
N SER A 72 -24.11 -7.31 18.75
CA SER A 72 -23.52 -6.07 19.24
C SER A 72 -22.47 -5.53 18.26
N PRO A 73 -22.50 -4.21 17.95
CA PRO A 73 -21.47 -3.60 17.14
C PRO A 73 -20.14 -3.50 17.90
N VAL A 74 -19.04 -3.78 17.22
CA VAL A 74 -17.69 -3.56 17.75
C VAL A 74 -16.88 -2.83 16.70
N LEU A 75 -16.27 -1.70 17.08
CA LEU A 75 -15.26 -1.07 16.24
C LEU A 75 -13.88 -1.61 16.59
N GLU A 76 -13.22 -2.15 15.59
CA GLU A 76 -11.86 -2.64 15.68
C GLU A 76 -10.96 -1.81 14.78
N ALA A 77 -9.84 -1.36 15.34
CA ALA A 77 -8.83 -0.68 14.55
C ALA A 77 -8.00 -1.70 13.76
N TYR A 78 -7.66 -1.33 12.54
CA TYR A 78 -6.80 -2.12 11.67
C TYR A 78 -5.77 -1.21 10.99
N GLY A 79 -5.09 -1.72 9.97
CA GLY A 79 -4.13 -0.95 9.20
C GLY A 79 -2.92 -0.57 10.03
N SER A 80 -2.39 0.63 9.78
CA SER A 80 -1.08 1.01 10.28
C SER A 80 -0.98 1.09 11.81
N PHE A 81 -2.07 1.45 12.48
CA PHE A 81 -2.12 1.47 13.93
C PHE A 81 -1.97 0.06 14.51
N ALA A 82 -2.78 -0.88 14.04
CA ALA A 82 -2.73 -2.27 14.49
C ALA A 82 -1.40 -2.96 14.12
N MET A 83 -0.84 -2.64 12.96
CA MET A 83 0.46 -3.16 12.49
C MET A 83 1.68 -2.59 13.22
N ASN A 84 1.51 -1.59 14.10
CA ASN A 84 2.61 -0.88 14.75
C ASN A 84 3.50 -0.06 13.77
N THR A 85 2.93 0.39 12.65
CA THR A 85 3.64 1.14 11.59
C THR A 85 2.99 2.49 11.29
N PHE A 86 2.23 3.04 12.24
CA PHE A 86 1.59 4.35 12.12
C PHE A 86 2.56 5.48 12.49
N SER A 87 2.22 6.68 12.03
CA SER A 87 2.90 7.94 12.40
C SER A 87 2.02 8.71 13.38
N SER A 88 2.61 9.55 14.24
CA SER A 88 1.89 10.35 15.25
C SER A 88 0.69 11.12 14.65
N GLN A 89 0.84 11.69 13.45
CA GLN A 89 -0.15 12.60 12.85
C GLN A 89 -1.18 11.98 11.88
N LYS A 90 -1.11 10.70 11.48
CA LYS A 90 -1.95 10.19 10.36
C LYS A 90 -2.65 8.85 10.60
N ASP A 91 -3.86 8.80 10.05
CA ASP A 91 -4.84 7.74 9.75
C ASP A 91 -5.03 6.60 10.77
N LEU A 92 -6.14 6.71 11.52
CA LEU A 92 -6.72 5.62 12.28
C LEU A 92 -7.80 4.92 11.43
N ASP A 93 -7.46 3.77 10.88
CA ASP A 93 -8.40 2.92 10.15
C ASP A 93 -9.24 2.11 11.16
N VAL A 94 -10.57 2.20 11.08
CA VAL A 94 -11.49 1.46 11.94
C VAL A 94 -12.58 0.76 11.14
N SER A 95 -12.92 -0.45 11.54
CA SER A 95 -14.02 -1.21 10.97
C SER A 95 -15.07 -1.45 12.03
N ILE A 96 -16.33 -1.10 11.76
CA ILE A 96 -17.43 -1.63 12.54
C ILE A 96 -17.75 -3.06 12.08
N ASN A 97 -17.78 -3.98 13.03
CA ASN A 97 -18.09 -5.38 12.83
C ASN A 97 -19.26 -5.80 13.73
N PHE A 98 -20.03 -6.77 13.29
CA PHE A 98 -21.16 -7.33 14.02
C PHE A 98 -20.99 -8.84 14.17
N SER A 99 -21.31 -9.37 15.35
CA SER A 99 -21.21 -10.81 15.65
C SER A 99 -22.23 -11.68 14.89
N SER A 100 -23.17 -11.08 14.15
CA SER A 100 -24.24 -11.83 13.48
C SER A 100 -23.76 -12.53 12.21
N GLY A 101 -23.57 -13.84 12.31
CA GLY A 101 -23.54 -14.78 11.20
C GLY A 101 -22.22 -14.83 10.40
N THR A 102 -21.98 -15.99 9.79
CA THR A 102 -20.82 -16.25 8.91
C THR A 102 -20.92 -15.58 7.54
N SER A 103 -22.07 -14.97 7.19
CA SER A 103 -22.28 -14.35 5.89
C SER A 103 -21.81 -12.89 5.85
N GLU A 104 -21.05 -12.54 4.81
CA GLU A 104 -20.69 -11.16 4.53
C GLU A 104 -21.93 -10.28 4.35
N PHE A 105 -21.84 -9.04 4.83
CA PHE A 105 -22.87 -8.06 4.56
C PHE A 105 -22.87 -7.67 3.08
N TYR A 106 -24.06 -7.68 2.47
CA TYR A 106 -24.25 -7.12 1.14
C TYR A 106 -24.00 -5.60 1.14
N ARG A 107 -23.67 -5.06 -0.03
CA ARG A 107 -23.23 -3.66 -0.17
C ARG A 107 -24.23 -2.67 0.41
N GLU A 108 -25.52 -2.85 0.12
CA GLU A 108 -26.59 -1.94 0.56
C GLU A 108 -26.65 -1.86 2.09
N LYS A 109 -26.47 -2.97 2.81
CA LYS A 109 -26.37 -2.97 4.29
C LYS A 109 -25.14 -2.23 4.79
N LYS A 110 -23.98 -2.43 4.13
CA LYS A 110 -22.75 -1.67 4.45
C LYS A 110 -22.99 -0.16 4.28
N LEU A 111 -23.66 0.25 3.19
CA LEU A 111 -24.00 1.65 2.93
C LEU A 111 -24.98 2.22 3.95
N GLU A 112 -25.99 1.45 4.37
CA GLU A 112 -26.93 1.86 5.41
C GLU A 112 -26.20 2.16 6.74
N ILE A 113 -25.34 1.24 7.18
CA ILE A 113 -24.54 1.39 8.40
C ILE A 113 -23.65 2.64 8.34
N LEU A 114 -22.93 2.83 7.22
CA LEU A 114 -22.08 4.01 7.02
C LEU A 114 -22.88 5.31 6.99
N THR A 115 -24.07 5.31 6.39
CA THR A 115 -24.94 6.49 6.33
C THR A 115 -25.42 6.90 7.72
N ARG A 116 -25.76 5.92 8.58
CA ARG A 116 -26.13 6.17 9.98
C ARG A 116 -24.95 6.76 10.77
N PHE A 117 -23.75 6.22 10.60
CA PHE A 117 -22.53 6.81 11.19
C PHE A 117 -22.27 8.22 10.70
N ALA A 118 -22.31 8.46 9.39
CA ALA A 118 -22.09 9.78 8.81
C ALA A 118 -23.09 10.80 9.35
N THR A 119 -24.34 10.40 9.58
CA THR A 119 -25.38 11.25 10.18
C THR A 119 -25.01 11.63 11.62
N LYS A 120 -24.60 10.66 12.45
CA LYS A 120 -24.14 10.93 13.82
C LYS A 120 -22.90 11.82 13.84
N LEU A 121 -21.92 11.54 12.98
CA LEU A 121 -20.69 12.34 12.86
C LEU A 121 -20.97 13.77 12.42
N ARG A 122 -21.90 14.01 11.49
CA ARG A 122 -22.31 15.38 11.10
C ARG A 122 -22.97 16.16 12.23
N SER A 123 -23.74 15.49 13.09
CA SER A 123 -24.28 16.12 14.30
C SER A 123 -23.17 16.55 15.27
N LEU A 124 -22.12 15.73 15.40
CA LEU A 124 -20.93 16.06 16.20
C LEU A 124 -20.05 17.13 15.54
N GLU A 125 -20.04 17.20 14.21
CA GLU A 125 -19.38 18.26 13.45
C GLU A 125 -20.01 19.62 13.75
N GLY A 126 -21.35 19.70 13.79
CA GLY A 126 -22.07 20.91 14.20
C GLY A 126 -21.81 21.35 15.65
N GLN A 127 -21.31 20.45 16.50
CA GLN A 127 -20.93 20.72 17.89
C GLN A 127 -19.42 20.97 18.06
N GLY A 128 -18.63 20.86 17.00
CA GLY A 128 -17.18 21.07 17.03
C GLY A 128 -16.35 19.91 17.60
N PHE A 129 -16.92 18.71 17.76
CA PHE A 129 -16.17 17.53 18.23
C PHE A 129 -15.41 16.81 17.12
N VAL A 130 -15.90 16.88 15.90
CA VAL A 130 -15.24 16.33 14.70
C VAL A 130 -15.26 17.37 13.58
N ARG A 131 -14.46 17.17 12.54
CA ARG A 131 -14.46 17.98 11.32
C ARG A 131 -14.24 17.13 10.08
N ASN A 132 -14.51 17.69 8.91
CA ASN A 132 -14.26 17.09 7.60
C ASN A 132 -14.96 15.73 7.43
N VAL A 133 -16.24 15.64 7.81
CA VAL A 133 -17.02 14.40 7.66
C VAL A 133 -17.38 14.17 6.19
N VAL A 134 -16.66 13.26 5.52
CA VAL A 134 -16.80 12.97 4.09
C VAL A 134 -17.15 11.48 3.87
N PRO A 135 -18.42 11.17 3.53
CA PRO A 135 -18.80 9.82 3.12
C PRO A 135 -18.36 9.55 1.67
N ILE A 136 -17.57 8.48 1.47
CA ILE A 136 -17.08 8.01 0.17
C ILE A 136 -17.74 6.67 -0.14
N LEU A 137 -19.01 6.74 -0.57
CA LEU A 137 -19.88 5.56 -0.68
C LEU A 137 -19.85 4.87 -2.05
N SER A 138 -19.34 5.56 -3.09
CA SER A 138 -19.29 5.05 -4.46
C SER A 138 -18.13 4.08 -4.71
N ALA A 139 -17.15 4.03 -3.81
CA ALA A 139 -15.94 3.27 -4.02
C ALA A 139 -16.14 1.77 -3.80
N ARG A 140 -15.12 0.96 -4.17
CA ARG A 140 -15.19 -0.51 -4.05
C ARG A 140 -15.43 -0.90 -2.59
N VAL A 141 -14.64 -0.36 -1.68
CA VAL A 141 -14.88 -0.45 -0.23
C VAL A 141 -15.39 0.93 0.21
N PRO A 142 -16.69 1.07 0.51
CA PRO A 142 -17.27 2.31 1.00
C PRO A 142 -16.66 2.70 2.36
N ILE A 143 -16.36 3.98 2.55
CA ILE A 143 -15.83 4.51 3.82
C ILE A 143 -16.51 5.82 4.22
N VAL A 144 -16.38 6.20 5.49
CA VAL A 144 -16.65 7.55 5.99
C VAL A 144 -15.35 8.09 6.60
N ARG A 145 -14.82 9.15 6.00
CA ARG A 145 -13.65 9.86 6.52
C ARG A 145 -14.10 10.98 7.44
N PHE A 146 -13.37 11.18 8.54
CA PHE A 146 -13.56 12.31 9.45
C PHE A 146 -12.27 12.59 10.22
N CYS A 147 -12.18 13.74 10.88
CA CYS A 147 -11.07 14.08 11.77
C CYS A 147 -11.64 14.38 13.16
N ASP A 148 -11.10 13.72 14.18
CA ASP A 148 -11.41 14.02 15.57
C ASP A 148 -10.77 15.37 15.95
N GLN A 149 -11.58 16.34 16.39
CA GLN A 149 -11.10 17.70 16.62
C GLN A 149 -10.18 17.78 17.85
N GLY A 150 -10.42 16.96 18.88
CA GLY A 150 -9.65 16.97 20.13
C GLY A 150 -8.23 16.45 19.96
N THR A 151 -8.05 15.44 19.11
CA THR A 151 -6.76 14.77 18.89
C THR A 151 -6.10 15.16 17.57
N GLY A 152 -6.85 15.71 16.61
CA GLY A 152 -6.40 15.99 15.26
C GLY A 152 -6.21 14.74 14.39
N ILE A 153 -6.61 13.56 14.86
CA ILE A 153 -6.43 12.29 14.15
C ILE A 153 -7.49 12.17 13.05
N GLU A 154 -7.03 11.90 11.83
CA GLU A 154 -7.88 11.51 10.71
C GLU A 154 -8.26 10.02 10.83
N CYS A 155 -9.52 9.72 10.57
CA CYS A 155 -10.12 8.40 10.73
C CYS A 155 -10.84 7.99 9.44
N ASP A 156 -10.59 6.77 8.99
CA ASP A 156 -11.34 6.13 7.91
C ASP A 156 -12.18 4.99 8.51
N LEU A 157 -13.51 5.15 8.50
CA LEU A 157 -14.46 4.18 9.02
C LEU A 157 -15.06 3.33 7.89
N THR A 158 -14.95 2.02 8.01
CA THR A 158 -15.48 1.00 7.08
C THR A 158 -16.38 0.01 7.84
N VAL A 159 -17.04 -0.90 7.11
CA VAL A 159 -17.91 -1.96 7.65
C VAL A 159 -17.37 -3.33 7.25
N GLU A 160 -17.21 -4.23 8.22
CA GLU A 160 -16.83 -5.63 8.02
C GLU A 160 -15.48 -5.83 7.28
N SER A 161 -14.46 -5.02 7.59
CA SER A 161 -13.08 -5.18 7.06
C SER A 161 -12.32 -6.31 7.77
N LYS A 162 -12.89 -7.52 7.77
CA LYS A 162 -12.32 -8.71 8.46
C LYS A 162 -10.91 -9.05 7.94
N ASP A 163 -10.70 -8.97 6.64
CA ASP A 163 -9.39 -9.20 6.01
C ASP A 163 -8.35 -8.15 6.43
N GLY A 164 -8.77 -6.89 6.56
CA GLY A 164 -7.92 -5.80 7.05
C GLY A 164 -7.46 -6.03 8.48
N ILE A 165 -8.38 -6.43 9.35
CA ILE A 165 -8.11 -6.74 10.76
C ILE A 165 -7.15 -7.94 10.86
N LEU A 166 -7.48 -9.05 10.18
CA LEU A 166 -6.68 -10.27 10.19
C LEU A 166 -5.25 -10.01 9.68
N THR A 167 -5.13 -9.32 8.56
CA THR A 167 -3.84 -8.95 7.95
C THR A 167 -2.98 -8.13 8.93
N SER A 168 -3.60 -7.17 9.61
CA SER A 168 -2.90 -6.28 10.53
C SER A 168 -2.41 -7.01 11.78
N GLN A 169 -3.22 -7.93 12.32
CA GLN A 169 -2.86 -8.79 13.45
C GLN A 169 -1.69 -9.71 13.10
N ILE A 170 -1.72 -10.34 11.92
CA ILE A 170 -0.65 -11.24 11.48
C ILE A 170 0.67 -10.48 11.29
N ILE A 171 0.65 -9.30 10.67
CA ILE A 171 1.86 -8.47 10.54
C ILE A 171 2.42 -8.08 11.90
N ARG A 172 1.54 -7.71 12.84
CA ARG A 172 1.94 -7.41 14.22
C ARG A 172 2.63 -8.60 14.86
N ILE A 173 2.09 -9.82 14.71
CA ILE A 173 2.71 -11.04 15.22
C ILE A 173 4.09 -11.26 14.57
N ILE A 174 4.17 -11.19 13.24
CA ILE A 174 5.42 -11.38 12.49
C ILE A 174 6.49 -10.36 12.90
N SER A 175 6.09 -9.14 13.25
CA SER A 175 7.01 -8.09 13.71
C SER A 175 7.74 -8.41 15.02
N GLN A 176 7.29 -9.41 15.76
CA GLN A 176 7.97 -9.87 16.98
C GLN A 176 9.18 -10.75 16.68
N ILE A 177 9.35 -11.24 15.44
CA ILE A 177 10.45 -12.14 15.06
C ILE A 177 11.81 -11.44 15.11
N ASP A 178 11.88 -10.21 14.59
CA ASP A 178 13.11 -9.42 14.46
C ASP A 178 12.76 -7.92 14.39
N ASP A 179 13.39 -7.11 15.23
CA ASP A 179 13.08 -5.68 15.41
C ASP A 179 13.37 -4.85 14.14
N ARG A 180 14.33 -5.28 13.32
CA ARG A 180 14.70 -4.61 12.06
C ARG A 180 13.54 -4.58 11.08
N PHE A 181 12.62 -5.55 11.13
CA PHE A 181 11.45 -5.57 10.25
C PHE A 181 10.54 -4.36 10.48
N GLN A 182 10.23 -4.05 11.74
CA GLN A 182 9.38 -2.92 12.06
C GLN A 182 10.08 -1.58 11.74
N LYS A 183 11.37 -1.46 12.07
CA LYS A 183 12.19 -0.27 11.76
C LYS A 183 12.19 0.02 10.27
N LEU A 184 12.47 -0.99 9.43
CA LEU A 184 12.46 -0.84 7.97
C LEU A 184 11.07 -0.52 7.44
N CYS A 185 10.01 -1.16 7.95
CA CYS A 185 8.64 -0.84 7.52
C CYS A 185 8.32 0.63 7.75
N LEU A 186 8.67 1.19 8.92
CA LEU A 186 8.46 2.60 9.23
C LEU A 186 9.29 3.51 8.34
N LEU A 187 10.61 3.27 8.21
CA LEU A 187 11.49 4.08 7.39
C LEU A 187 11.07 4.08 5.91
N ILE A 188 10.84 2.92 5.31
CA ILE A 188 10.42 2.81 3.90
C ILE A 188 9.04 3.43 3.70
N LYS A 189 8.13 3.29 4.66
CA LYS A 189 6.80 3.93 4.56
C LYS A 189 6.89 5.44 4.61
N HIS A 190 7.74 6.01 5.47
CA HIS A 190 7.96 7.45 5.54
C HIS A 190 8.63 7.97 4.27
N TRP A 191 9.66 7.28 3.78
CA TRP A 191 10.26 7.54 2.48
C TRP A 191 9.22 7.54 1.35
N ALA A 192 8.41 6.48 1.27
CA ALA A 192 7.42 6.34 0.21
C ALA A 192 6.35 7.45 0.26
N LYS A 193 5.99 7.94 1.46
CA LYS A 193 5.13 9.12 1.63
C LYS A 193 5.81 10.41 1.16
N ALA A 194 7.07 10.63 1.55
CA ALA A 194 7.86 11.81 1.18
C ALA A 194 8.07 11.94 -0.33
N HIS A 195 8.21 10.81 -1.01
CA HIS A 195 8.35 10.72 -2.48
C HIS A 195 7.01 10.61 -3.22
N GLY A 196 5.88 10.61 -2.50
CA GLY A 196 4.55 10.53 -3.10
C GLY A 196 4.27 9.23 -3.86
N VAL A 197 4.88 8.12 -3.41
CA VAL A 197 4.73 6.76 -3.94
C VAL A 197 4.03 5.80 -2.96
N ASN A 198 3.51 6.34 -1.86
CA ASN A 198 2.60 5.69 -0.92
C ASN A 198 1.23 6.37 -0.92
N ASN A 199 0.56 6.36 -2.07
CA ASN A 199 -0.77 6.88 -2.23
C ASN A 199 -1.52 6.09 -3.32
N ALA A 200 -2.31 5.09 -2.93
CA ALA A 200 -3.04 4.29 -3.90
C ALA A 200 -4.15 5.07 -4.61
N SER A 201 -4.63 6.19 -4.04
CA SER A 201 -5.56 7.09 -4.75
C SER A 201 -4.92 7.77 -5.98
N HIS A 202 -3.59 7.77 -6.05
CA HIS A 202 -2.81 8.14 -7.25
C HIS A 202 -2.15 6.93 -7.93
N ASN A 203 -2.70 5.72 -7.75
CA ASN A 203 -2.21 4.50 -8.39
C ASN A 203 -0.72 4.19 -8.10
N THR A 204 -0.29 4.43 -6.86
CA THR A 204 1.05 4.03 -6.34
C THR A 204 0.90 2.95 -5.25
N LEU A 205 1.98 2.60 -4.52
CA LEU A 205 1.92 1.55 -3.50
C LEU A 205 1.02 1.98 -2.32
N ASN A 206 0.50 0.99 -1.60
CA ASN A 206 -0.12 1.22 -0.30
C ASN A 206 0.75 0.67 0.83
N SER A 207 0.35 0.96 2.07
CA SER A 207 1.12 0.58 3.26
C SER A 207 1.32 -0.93 3.38
N ILE A 208 0.32 -1.73 3.01
CA ILE A 208 0.45 -3.20 3.08
C ILE A 208 1.42 -3.73 2.01
N SER A 209 1.37 -3.22 0.78
CA SER A 209 2.31 -3.57 -0.29
C SER A 209 3.75 -3.23 0.11
N ILE A 210 3.97 -2.06 0.72
CA ILE A 210 5.28 -1.68 1.25
C ILE A 210 5.75 -2.68 2.32
N THR A 211 4.91 -3.01 3.30
CA THR A 211 5.23 -4.00 4.34
C THR A 211 5.59 -5.36 3.75
N MET A 212 4.87 -5.81 2.71
CA MET A 212 5.16 -7.08 2.04
C MET A 212 6.48 -7.05 1.26
N LEU A 213 6.81 -5.93 0.61
CA LEU A 213 8.11 -5.75 -0.05
C LEU A 213 9.27 -5.80 0.97
N VAL A 214 9.10 -5.15 2.12
CA VAL A 214 10.09 -5.20 3.21
C VAL A 214 10.21 -6.63 3.77
N ALA A 215 9.10 -7.33 3.99
CA ALA A 215 9.12 -8.70 4.48
C ALA A 215 9.87 -9.63 3.52
N HIS A 216 9.59 -9.51 2.22
CA HIS A 216 10.28 -10.28 1.19
C HIS A 216 11.78 -9.95 1.13
N HIS A 217 12.13 -8.67 1.22
CA HIS A 217 13.53 -8.24 1.28
C HIS A 217 14.27 -8.92 2.44
N LEU A 218 13.65 -9.02 3.62
CA LEU A 218 14.24 -9.70 4.78
C LEU A 218 14.29 -11.23 4.66
N GLN A 219 13.32 -11.85 3.97
CA GLN A 219 13.34 -13.29 3.68
C GLN A 219 14.43 -13.69 2.69
N THR A 220 14.85 -12.77 1.81
CA THR A 220 15.84 -13.01 0.76
C THR A 220 17.28 -12.61 1.15
N GLN A 221 17.50 -12.16 2.38
CA GLN A 221 18.86 -11.95 2.90
C GLN A 221 19.58 -13.28 3.12
N SER A 222 20.90 -13.21 3.25
CA SER A 222 21.75 -14.37 3.46
C SER A 222 22.74 -14.12 4.60
N PRO A 223 22.46 -14.59 5.83
CA PRO A 223 21.33 -15.44 6.22
C PRO A 223 19.95 -14.73 6.21
N PRO A 224 18.82 -15.44 6.04
CA PRO A 224 17.49 -14.82 6.09
C PRO A 224 17.18 -14.20 7.46
N ILE A 225 16.60 -13.00 7.46
CA ILE A 225 16.19 -12.29 8.69
C ILE A 225 14.79 -12.70 9.14
N LEU A 226 13.88 -12.90 8.18
CA LEU A 226 12.55 -13.45 8.43
C LEU A 226 12.44 -14.87 7.87
N PRO A 227 11.68 -15.77 8.53
CA PRO A 227 11.34 -17.07 7.97
C PRO A 227 10.33 -16.92 6.82
N PRO A 228 10.27 -17.90 5.89
CA PRO A 228 9.21 -17.99 4.90
C PRO A 228 7.83 -18.01 5.57
N PHE A 229 6.88 -17.24 5.05
CA PHE A 229 5.52 -17.17 5.63
C PHE A 229 4.79 -18.51 5.56
N SER A 230 5.11 -19.37 4.59
CA SER A 230 4.63 -20.75 4.53
C SER A 230 4.94 -21.58 5.78
N THR A 231 6.03 -21.25 6.48
CA THR A 231 6.41 -21.92 7.72
C THR A 231 5.60 -21.39 8.90
N LEU A 232 5.29 -20.10 8.90
CA LEU A 232 4.48 -19.44 9.93
C LEU A 232 3.01 -19.85 9.84
N PHE A 233 2.49 -20.03 8.62
CA PHE A 233 1.06 -20.33 8.36
C PHE A 233 0.77 -21.83 8.24
N LYS A 234 1.69 -22.71 8.67
CA LYS A 234 1.53 -24.16 8.54
C LYS A 234 0.30 -24.71 9.27
N ASP A 235 -0.13 -24.07 10.36
CA ASP A 235 -1.34 -24.45 11.13
C ASP A 235 -2.55 -23.56 10.80
N GLY A 236 -2.53 -22.93 9.63
CA GLY A 236 -3.54 -21.95 9.22
C GLY A 236 -3.13 -20.51 9.53
N ILE A 237 -4.02 -19.60 9.14
CA ILE A 237 -3.82 -18.15 9.20
C ILE A 237 -4.54 -17.49 10.38
N ASP A 238 -5.17 -18.27 11.27
CA ASP A 238 -5.75 -17.74 12.50
C ASP A 238 -4.65 -17.08 13.36
N PRO A 239 -4.86 -15.85 13.88
CA PRO A 239 -3.85 -15.13 14.65
C PRO A 239 -3.26 -15.96 15.78
N SER A 240 -4.06 -16.77 16.48
CA SER A 240 -3.60 -17.60 17.60
C SER A 240 -2.65 -18.72 17.13
N ASN A 241 -2.91 -19.29 15.96
CA ASN A 241 -2.06 -20.31 15.36
C ASN A 241 -0.76 -19.71 14.84
N VAL A 242 -0.83 -18.54 14.18
CA VAL A 242 0.34 -17.80 13.70
C VAL A 242 1.21 -17.36 14.88
N GLU A 243 0.63 -16.89 15.98
CA GLU A 243 1.36 -16.50 17.19
C GLU A 243 2.10 -17.68 17.81
N LYS A 244 1.41 -18.81 18.06
CA LYS A 244 2.03 -20.04 18.58
C LYS A 244 3.20 -20.52 17.71
N ARG A 245 3.07 -20.43 16.39
CA ARG A 245 4.14 -20.76 15.43
C ARG A 245 5.30 -19.78 15.56
N THR A 246 5.00 -18.48 15.56
CA THR A 246 5.97 -17.38 15.59
C THR A 246 6.88 -17.43 16.80
N GLN A 247 6.38 -17.88 17.96
CA GLN A 247 7.20 -18.09 19.17
C GLN A 247 8.43 -19.00 18.93
N LYS A 248 8.34 -19.95 17.98
CA LYS A 248 9.47 -20.84 17.62
C LYS A 248 10.53 -20.17 16.75
N PHE A 249 10.23 -18.98 16.24
CA PHE A 249 11.08 -18.21 15.32
C PHE A 249 11.54 -16.88 15.93
N LEU A 250 11.29 -16.62 17.21
CA LEU A 250 11.84 -15.44 17.87
C LEU A 250 13.37 -15.42 17.71
N ASN A 251 13.90 -14.26 17.34
CA ASN A 251 15.33 -14.07 17.05
C ASN A 251 15.86 -14.93 15.89
N TRP A 252 15.00 -15.42 14.98
CA TRP A 252 15.42 -16.18 13.79
C TRP A 252 16.51 -15.45 12.99
N GLY A 253 16.36 -14.13 12.86
CA GLY A 253 17.27 -13.25 12.14
C GLY A 253 18.59 -12.96 12.84
N GLN A 254 18.82 -13.41 14.07
CA GLN A 254 20.05 -13.13 14.83
C GLN A 254 21.33 -13.64 14.15
N ARG A 255 21.23 -14.63 13.25
CA ARG A 255 22.37 -15.13 12.47
C ARG A 255 22.82 -14.14 11.39
N ASN A 256 21.94 -13.23 11.00
CA ASN A 256 22.25 -12.15 10.08
C ASN A 256 22.67 -10.90 10.88
N GLN A 257 23.88 -10.42 10.61
CA GLN A 257 24.51 -9.28 11.28
C GLN A 257 24.48 -8.00 10.42
N GLU A 258 23.67 -7.96 9.36
CA GLU A 258 23.50 -6.76 8.54
C GLU A 258 22.79 -5.67 9.34
N SER A 259 23.37 -4.48 9.29
CA SER A 259 22.87 -3.29 9.98
C SER A 259 21.64 -2.69 9.27
N LEU A 260 20.96 -1.76 9.94
CA LEU A 260 19.75 -1.13 9.42
C LEU A 260 20.02 -0.35 8.12
N GLY A 261 21.12 0.42 8.08
CA GLY A 261 21.60 1.16 6.92
C GLY A 261 21.90 0.28 5.73
N ARG A 262 22.53 -0.88 5.97
CA ARG A 262 22.77 -1.86 4.91
C ARG A 262 21.47 -2.43 4.35
N LEU A 263 20.52 -2.80 5.22
CA LEU A 263 19.23 -3.34 4.79
C LEU A 263 18.39 -2.29 4.07
N PHE A 264 18.40 -1.05 4.54
CA PHE A 264 17.71 0.07 3.89
C PHE A 264 18.29 0.36 2.49
N ALA A 265 19.61 0.46 2.35
CA ALA A 265 20.24 0.68 1.05
C ALA A 265 19.99 -0.49 0.08
N THR A 266 20.14 -1.73 0.55
CA THR A 266 19.93 -2.90 -0.29
C THR A 266 18.47 -3.14 -0.64
N PHE A 267 17.51 -2.62 0.14
CA PHE A 267 16.10 -2.62 -0.24
C PHE A 267 15.92 -1.92 -1.58
N PHE A 268 16.39 -0.68 -1.73
CA PHE A 268 16.24 0.08 -2.98
C PHE A 268 16.96 -0.56 -4.16
N ILE A 269 18.14 -1.12 -3.94
CA ILE A 269 18.92 -1.79 -4.99
C ILE A 269 18.25 -3.09 -5.47
N LYS A 270 17.63 -3.85 -4.57
CA LYS A 270 17.00 -5.15 -4.91
C LYS A 270 15.54 -4.99 -5.37
N VAL A 271 14.85 -3.93 -4.96
CA VAL A 271 13.42 -3.76 -5.24
C VAL A 271 13.11 -3.48 -6.71
N GLU A 272 14.09 -2.98 -7.47
CA GLU A 272 13.98 -2.71 -8.91
C GLU A 272 13.50 -3.92 -9.73
N ASP A 273 13.72 -5.15 -9.25
CA ASP A 273 13.37 -6.40 -9.97
C ASP A 273 11.90 -6.86 -9.74
N PHE A 274 11.17 -6.33 -8.75
CA PHE A 274 9.87 -6.89 -8.30
C PHE A 274 8.64 -6.14 -8.78
N THR A 275 8.82 -4.98 -9.41
CA THR A 275 7.73 -4.13 -9.91
C THR A 275 7.39 -4.40 -11.38
N ASP A 276 7.80 -5.55 -11.92
CA ASP A 276 7.25 -6.09 -13.17
C ASP A 276 5.72 -6.11 -13.04
N VAL A 277 5.07 -5.27 -13.84
CA VAL A 277 3.62 -5.01 -13.83
C VAL A 277 2.84 -6.32 -14.06
N SER A 278 3.44 -7.30 -14.72
CA SER A 278 2.82 -8.62 -14.97
C SER A 278 2.72 -9.52 -13.73
N ARG A 279 3.45 -9.20 -12.65
CA ARG A 279 3.51 -9.98 -11.39
C ARG A 279 3.13 -9.16 -10.15
N ASN A 280 2.51 -8.00 -10.36
CA ASN A 280 2.50 -6.89 -9.40
C ASN A 280 1.71 -7.17 -8.09
N PHE A 281 2.39 -6.97 -6.96
CA PHE A 281 1.84 -6.93 -5.59
C PHE A 281 0.81 -5.82 -5.39
N ALA A 282 0.93 -4.75 -6.17
CA ALA A 282 0.00 -3.66 -6.18
C ALA A 282 -0.82 -3.75 -7.47
N ARG A 283 -1.93 -4.49 -7.41
CA ARG A 283 -2.96 -4.53 -8.48
C ARG A 283 -3.49 -3.15 -8.90
N VAL A 284 -3.09 -2.10 -8.17
CA VAL A 284 -3.49 -0.70 -8.29
C VAL A 284 -2.40 0.16 -8.94
N VAL A 285 -1.16 -0.32 -9.07
CA VAL A 285 -0.08 0.48 -9.66
C VAL A 285 -0.28 0.56 -11.18
N SER A 286 -0.44 1.78 -11.66
CA SER A 286 -0.48 2.10 -13.09
C SER A 286 0.93 2.19 -13.67
N ASP A 287 1.07 2.22 -14.99
CA ASP A 287 2.38 2.43 -15.65
C ASP A 287 3.04 3.73 -15.18
N TYR A 288 2.27 4.82 -15.10
CA TYR A 288 2.74 6.10 -14.53
C TYR A 288 3.18 5.96 -13.06
N GLY A 289 2.39 5.22 -12.27
CA GLY A 289 2.73 4.93 -10.87
C GLY A 289 4.05 4.16 -10.75
N ALA A 290 4.28 3.18 -11.65
CA ALA A 290 5.51 2.41 -11.71
C ALA A 290 6.69 3.30 -12.08
N GLU A 291 6.58 4.14 -13.12
CA GLU A 291 7.63 5.11 -13.49
C GLU A 291 8.01 6.04 -12.34
N LYS A 292 7.00 6.55 -11.60
CA LYS A 292 7.23 7.38 -10.41
C LYS A 292 7.95 6.60 -9.29
N ILE A 293 7.59 5.33 -9.08
CA ILE A 293 8.26 4.46 -8.11
C ILE A 293 9.72 4.25 -8.52
N TYR A 294 9.99 3.85 -9.75
CA TYR A 294 11.36 3.60 -10.24
C TYR A 294 12.24 4.84 -10.19
N SER A 295 11.73 5.99 -10.66
CA SER A 295 12.48 7.25 -10.61
C SER A 295 12.78 7.68 -9.17
N SER A 296 11.86 7.45 -8.23
CA SER A 296 12.08 7.72 -6.81
C SER A 296 13.13 6.79 -6.21
N ILE A 297 13.09 5.49 -6.55
CA ILE A 297 14.08 4.50 -6.10
C ILE A 297 15.47 4.87 -6.62
N ASN A 298 15.61 5.16 -7.92
CA ASN A 298 16.89 5.50 -8.53
C ASN A 298 17.51 6.75 -7.92
N ARG A 299 16.72 7.82 -7.75
CA ARG A 299 17.17 9.02 -7.04
C ARG A 299 17.62 8.72 -5.61
N THR A 300 16.91 7.85 -4.92
CA THR A 300 17.24 7.45 -3.55
C THR A 300 18.57 6.68 -3.49
N VAL A 301 18.81 5.79 -4.45
CA VAL A 301 20.09 5.09 -4.58
C VAL A 301 21.21 6.09 -4.82
N ASP A 302 21.02 7.07 -5.70
CA ASP A 302 22.01 8.12 -5.96
C ASP A 302 22.27 8.97 -4.71
N ASP A 303 21.22 9.40 -3.99
CA ASP A 303 21.34 10.19 -2.76
C ASP A 303 22.10 9.43 -1.66
N ILE A 304 21.82 8.13 -1.48
CA ILE A 304 22.55 7.26 -0.56
C ILE A 304 24.02 7.14 -1.00
N LEU A 305 24.29 6.94 -2.29
CA LEU A 305 25.66 6.84 -2.79
C LEU A 305 26.42 8.16 -2.64
N GLU A 306 25.80 9.32 -2.84
CA GLU A 306 26.41 10.62 -2.60
C GLU A 306 26.80 10.79 -1.13
N PHE A 307 25.90 10.44 -0.20
CA PHE A 307 26.19 10.43 1.23
C PHE A 307 27.33 9.48 1.58
N LEU A 308 27.29 8.24 1.07
CA LEU A 308 28.33 7.24 1.32
C LEU A 308 29.69 7.62 0.72
N ASN A 309 29.72 8.57 -0.22
CA ASN A 309 30.96 9.13 -0.77
C ASN A 309 31.39 10.44 -0.09
N GLY A 310 30.75 10.82 1.04
CA GLY A 310 31.05 12.03 1.79
C GLY A 310 30.64 13.34 1.09
N LYS A 311 29.81 13.26 0.04
CA LYS A 311 29.38 14.44 -0.74
C LYS A 311 28.16 15.15 -0.14
N VAL A 312 27.40 14.44 0.69
CA VAL A 312 26.16 14.92 1.31
C VAL A 312 26.25 14.68 2.81
N ALA A 313 25.90 15.68 3.62
CA ALA A 313 25.85 15.54 5.08
C ALA A 313 24.60 14.76 5.51
N GLY A 314 24.65 14.10 6.68
CA GLY A 314 23.54 13.27 7.18
C GLY A 314 22.20 14.01 7.28
N GLU A 315 22.20 15.26 7.76
CA GLU A 315 20.99 16.10 7.83
C GLU A 315 20.35 16.34 6.45
N HIS A 316 21.18 16.57 5.43
CA HIS A 316 20.73 16.78 4.06
C HIS A 316 20.19 15.48 3.45
N LEU A 317 20.81 14.33 3.77
CA LEU A 317 20.28 13.03 3.38
C LEU A 317 18.91 12.78 4.03
N THR A 318 18.76 13.03 5.34
CA THR A 318 17.47 12.90 6.04
C THR A 318 16.39 13.74 5.37
N GLN A 319 16.71 14.99 4.99
CA GLN A 319 15.78 15.84 4.27
C GLN A 319 15.40 15.25 2.91
N LYS A 320 16.37 14.82 2.10
CA LYS A 320 16.13 14.21 0.79
C LYS A 320 15.24 12.96 0.86
N LEU A 321 15.47 12.11 1.87
CA LEU A 321 14.76 10.84 2.05
C LEU A 321 13.35 10.98 2.63
N PHE A 322 13.13 11.93 3.56
CA PHE A 322 11.94 11.93 4.40
C PHE A 322 11.12 13.23 4.40
N SER A 323 11.61 14.30 3.77
CA SER A 323 10.82 15.53 3.61
C SER A 323 10.00 15.49 2.32
N GLN A 324 8.78 16.02 2.34
CA GLN A 324 7.95 16.10 1.13
C GLN A 324 8.72 16.86 0.04
N GLN A 325 9.06 16.14 -1.04
CA GLN A 325 9.65 16.78 -2.20
C GLN A 325 8.54 17.61 -2.85
N THR A 326 8.70 18.93 -2.88
CA THR A 326 7.78 19.84 -3.58
C THR A 326 7.76 19.44 -5.06
N VAL A 327 6.74 18.69 -5.45
CA VAL A 327 6.40 18.49 -6.86
C VAL A 327 5.64 19.74 -7.27
N VAL A 328 6.25 20.57 -8.09
CA VAL A 328 5.50 21.58 -8.85
C VAL A 328 4.68 20.78 -9.86
N ASP A 329 3.44 20.47 -9.50
CA ASP A 329 2.51 19.84 -10.43
C ASP A 329 2.31 20.79 -11.64
N PRO A 330 2.42 20.30 -12.89
CA PRO A 330 2.04 21.09 -14.05
C PRO A 330 0.57 21.50 -13.91
N ILE A 331 0.29 22.79 -14.11
CA ILE A 331 -1.07 23.32 -14.12
C ILE A 331 -1.90 22.47 -15.10
N PRO A 332 -2.97 21.79 -14.65
CA PRO A 332 -3.80 21.01 -15.56
C PRO A 332 -4.47 21.95 -16.57
N PRO A 333 -4.55 21.58 -17.85
CA PRO A 333 -5.21 22.42 -18.84
C PRO A 333 -6.68 22.60 -18.45
N VAL A 334 -7.14 23.85 -18.49
CA VAL A 334 -8.53 24.21 -18.23
C VAL A 334 -9.42 23.49 -19.24
N SER A 335 -10.22 22.54 -18.77
CA SER A 335 -11.21 21.84 -19.60
C SER A 335 -12.27 22.83 -20.10
N PRO A 336 -12.66 22.79 -21.39
CA PRO A 336 -13.73 23.64 -21.91
C PRO A 336 -15.05 23.32 -21.20
N GLN A 337 -15.75 24.35 -20.74
CA GLN A 337 -17.07 24.26 -20.10
C GLN A 337 -18.04 23.43 -20.98
N GLN A 338 -18.39 22.22 -20.54
CA GLN A 338 -19.44 21.44 -21.19
C GLN A 338 -20.82 21.93 -20.73
N LEU A 339 -21.51 22.61 -21.65
CA LEU A 339 -22.94 22.90 -21.57
C LEU A 339 -23.72 21.61 -21.22
N HIS A 340 -24.37 21.60 -20.07
CA HIS A 340 -25.27 20.52 -19.68
C HIS A 340 -26.57 20.58 -20.50
N ASN A 341 -26.67 19.77 -21.55
CA ASN A 341 -27.96 19.42 -22.14
C ASN A 341 -28.46 18.09 -21.54
N LYS A 342 -29.39 18.21 -20.58
CA LYS A 342 -30.21 17.12 -20.06
C LYS A 342 -30.82 16.31 -21.22
N ARG A 343 -30.68 14.98 -21.20
CA ARG A 343 -31.51 14.10 -22.03
C ARG A 343 -32.20 13.06 -21.16
N VAL A 344 -33.53 13.08 -21.27
CA VAL A 344 -34.49 12.14 -20.69
C VAL A 344 -34.57 10.92 -21.61
N CYS A 345 -34.55 9.71 -21.05
CA CYS A 345 -34.78 8.48 -21.79
C CYS A 345 -36.27 8.33 -22.13
N LEU A 346 -36.62 8.37 -23.41
CA LEU A 346 -37.87 7.82 -23.92
C LEU A 346 -37.55 6.61 -24.80
N GLY A 347 -38.26 5.51 -24.54
CA GLY A 347 -38.05 4.23 -25.18
C GLY A 347 -38.40 4.24 -26.67
N LYS A 348 -37.71 3.36 -27.40
CA LYS A 348 -37.87 2.98 -28.81
C LYS A 348 -37.41 4.00 -29.86
N GLY A 349 -36.24 3.70 -30.46
CA GLY A 349 -35.91 4.06 -31.83
C GLY A 349 -35.21 5.41 -32.04
N TYR A 350 -33.90 5.38 -32.21
CA TYR A 350 -33.16 6.51 -32.79
C TYR A 350 -33.40 6.56 -34.30
N ARG A 351 -33.92 7.68 -34.81
CA ARG A 351 -33.81 8.05 -36.23
C ARG A 351 -33.12 9.41 -36.30
N ALA A 352 -31.99 9.48 -36.99
CA ALA A 352 -31.34 10.74 -37.35
C ALA A 352 -32.15 11.40 -38.48
N VAL A 353 -32.36 12.72 -38.38
CA VAL A 353 -32.86 13.55 -39.48
C VAL A 353 -31.72 14.47 -39.90
N GLY A 354 -31.07 14.13 -41.02
CA GLY A 354 -30.30 15.04 -41.85
C GLY A 354 -31.01 15.12 -43.20
N GLY A 355 -31.19 16.34 -43.72
CA GLY A 355 -32.09 16.63 -44.84
C GLY A 355 -31.63 16.17 -46.22
N ILE A 356 -32.66 15.99 -47.08
CA ILE A 356 -32.75 16.21 -48.53
C ILE A 356 -31.74 15.49 -49.45
N SER A 357 -32.20 14.44 -50.15
CA SER A 357 -32.41 14.41 -51.62
C SER A 357 -32.55 12.97 -52.15
N HIS A 358 -33.38 12.85 -53.20
CA HIS A 358 -33.73 11.73 -54.09
C HIS A 358 -32.96 10.40 -54.06
N GLY A 359 -33.72 9.30 -54.15
CA GLY A 359 -33.44 8.25 -55.14
C GLY A 359 -33.28 6.80 -54.64
N ARG A 360 -34.28 5.98 -54.98
CA ARG A 360 -34.25 4.54 -55.29
C ARG A 360 -33.95 3.48 -54.20
N GLU A 361 -34.85 2.50 -54.15
CA GLU A 361 -34.66 1.15 -53.61
C GLU A 361 -33.49 0.43 -54.27
N GLU A 362 -32.74 -0.35 -53.48
CA GLU A 362 -32.29 -1.69 -53.88
C GLU A 362 -31.92 -2.53 -52.65
N THR A 363 -32.52 -3.71 -52.58
CA THR A 363 -32.26 -4.81 -51.63
C THR A 363 -31.00 -5.57 -52.01
N HIS A 364 -30.15 -5.92 -51.04
CA HIS A 364 -29.33 -7.14 -51.11
C HIS A 364 -29.00 -7.70 -49.71
N GLU A 365 -29.46 -8.93 -49.46
CA GLU A 365 -28.91 -9.83 -48.46
C GLU A 365 -27.52 -10.30 -48.89
N THR A 366 -26.56 -10.38 -47.97
CA THR A 366 -25.63 -11.53 -47.94
C THR A 366 -25.08 -11.77 -46.54
N SER A 367 -24.96 -13.07 -46.27
CA SER A 367 -24.52 -13.74 -45.06
C SER A 367 -23.01 -13.64 -44.85
N ARG A 368 -22.55 -13.37 -43.62
CA ARG A 368 -21.44 -14.10 -42.94
C ARG A 368 -21.01 -13.44 -41.61
N GLY A 369 -21.03 -14.25 -40.55
CA GLY A 369 -19.93 -14.33 -39.59
C GLY A 369 -19.81 -13.23 -38.53
N LYS A 370 -20.29 -13.55 -37.32
CA LYS A 370 -19.99 -12.81 -36.08
C LYS A 370 -18.47 -12.68 -35.85
N ARG A 371 -17.97 -11.46 -35.69
CA ARG A 371 -16.80 -11.15 -34.84
C ARG A 371 -17.07 -9.84 -34.08
N LYS A 372 -17.44 -9.97 -32.80
CA LYS A 372 -17.48 -8.83 -31.87
C LYS A 372 -16.03 -8.41 -31.57
N ARG A 373 -15.60 -7.27 -32.09
CA ARG A 373 -14.60 -6.44 -31.42
C ARG A 373 -15.36 -5.58 -30.41
N SER A 374 -15.27 -5.91 -29.12
CA SER A 374 -15.65 -4.98 -28.06
C SER A 374 -14.48 -4.04 -27.83
N GLY A 375 -14.62 -2.79 -28.26
CA GLY A 375 -13.72 -1.70 -27.93
C GLY A 375 -13.64 -1.53 -26.41
N GLY A 376 -12.41 -1.47 -25.89
CA GLY A 376 -12.13 -1.17 -24.50
C GLY A 376 -12.51 0.27 -24.20
N ASN A 377 -13.50 0.44 -23.33
CA ASN A 377 -13.84 1.74 -22.78
C ASN A 377 -12.82 2.04 -21.67
N TRP A 378 -11.88 2.94 -21.95
CA TRP A 378 -10.95 3.50 -20.97
C TRP A 378 -11.72 4.45 -20.05
N GLY A 379 -12.28 3.91 -18.98
CA GLY A 379 -12.92 4.66 -17.91
C GLY A 379 -12.00 4.74 -16.69
N CYS A 380 -11.59 5.97 -16.36
CA CYS A 380 -10.82 6.33 -15.18
C CYS A 380 -11.37 5.65 -13.91
N ARG A 381 -10.52 4.92 -13.19
CA ARG A 381 -10.87 4.31 -11.89
C ARG A 381 -10.54 5.29 -10.77
N PHE A 382 -11.57 5.74 -10.07
CA PHE A 382 -11.49 6.63 -8.92
C PHE A 382 -11.50 5.85 -7.59
N SER A 383 -10.89 6.52 -6.63
CA SER A 383 -10.46 6.14 -5.29
C SER A 383 -11.56 5.88 -4.26
N GLY A 384 -11.32 4.88 -3.41
CA GLY A 384 -11.88 4.76 -2.06
C GLY A 384 -11.85 3.32 -1.52
N GLY A 385 -11.28 3.18 -0.32
CA GLY A 385 -11.21 1.98 0.51
C GLY A 385 -10.45 0.81 -0.11
N GLU A 386 -9.29 0.50 0.45
CA GLU A 386 -8.39 -0.53 -0.04
C GLU A 386 -8.58 -1.84 0.72
N GLU A 387 -8.68 -2.95 -0.02
CA GLU A 387 -8.67 -4.29 0.54
C GLU A 387 -7.24 -4.85 0.41
N PRO A 388 -6.56 -5.18 1.53
CA PRO A 388 -5.24 -5.79 1.47
C PRO A 388 -5.30 -7.15 0.76
N MET A 389 -4.16 -7.59 0.22
CA MET A 389 -4.06 -8.94 -0.35
C MET A 389 -4.44 -9.98 0.71
N PRO A 390 -5.40 -10.89 0.43
CA PRO A 390 -5.77 -11.94 1.39
C PRO A 390 -4.55 -12.73 1.84
N VAL A 391 -4.44 -12.92 3.15
CA VAL A 391 -3.30 -13.61 3.80
C VAL A 391 -3.03 -14.98 3.17
N GLY A 392 -4.08 -15.68 2.71
CA GLY A 392 -3.97 -16.97 2.05
C GLY A 392 -3.07 -16.97 0.81
N LEU A 393 -2.95 -15.85 0.09
CA LEU A 393 -2.11 -15.72 -1.11
C LEU A 393 -0.63 -15.43 -0.79
N TRP A 394 -0.30 -15.08 0.45
CA TRP A 394 1.08 -14.78 0.84
C TRP A 394 1.97 -16.03 0.79
N ASN A 395 1.37 -17.21 0.98
CA ASN A 395 2.06 -18.50 0.89
C ASN A 395 2.54 -18.79 -0.53
N GLU A 396 1.71 -18.53 -1.54
CA GLU A 396 2.07 -18.73 -2.94
C GLU A 396 3.22 -17.81 -3.32
N TYR A 397 3.24 -16.57 -2.81
CA TYR A 397 4.36 -15.66 -3.01
C TYR A 397 5.64 -16.15 -2.34
N SER A 398 5.55 -16.57 -1.07
CA SER A 398 6.70 -17.14 -0.36
C SER A 398 7.22 -18.42 -1.02
N ARG A 399 6.39 -19.15 -1.80
CA ARG A 399 6.74 -20.40 -2.49
C ARG A 399 7.14 -20.23 -3.96
N SER A 400 6.71 -19.17 -4.66
CA SER A 400 6.93 -18.90 -6.10
C SER A 400 8.41 -18.62 -6.47
N LEU A 401 9.35 -19.12 -5.68
CA LEU A 401 10.79 -18.97 -5.84
C LEU A 401 11.45 -20.15 -6.57
N ASP A 402 10.67 -21.07 -7.15
CA ASP A 402 11.16 -21.90 -8.25
C ASP A 402 11.01 -21.16 -9.58
N MET A 403 12.06 -20.36 -9.86
CA MET A 403 12.52 -19.88 -11.16
C MET A 403 11.52 -19.12 -12.07
N PRO A 404 11.63 -17.78 -12.17
CA PRO A 404 11.25 -17.06 -13.37
C PRO A 404 12.19 -17.42 -14.54
N THR A 405 11.64 -17.69 -15.72
CA THR A 405 12.39 -17.62 -16.98
C THR A 405 12.99 -16.22 -17.16
N PRO A 406 14.18 -16.10 -17.78
CA PRO A 406 14.82 -14.79 -17.99
C PRO A 406 13.91 -13.87 -18.83
N PRO A 407 13.82 -12.57 -18.49
CA PRO A 407 13.02 -11.62 -19.25
C PRO A 407 13.56 -11.46 -20.69
N PRO A 408 12.68 -11.25 -21.69
CA PRO A 408 13.09 -11.05 -23.07
C PRO A 408 13.84 -9.71 -23.25
N HIS A 409 14.77 -9.72 -24.21
CA HIS A 409 15.64 -8.61 -24.56
C HIS A 409 14.87 -7.34 -24.96
N TYR A 410 15.03 -6.27 -24.19
CA TYR A 410 14.90 -4.90 -24.70
C TYR A 410 16.16 -4.08 -24.38
N ASP A 411 16.89 -3.84 -25.48
CA ASP A 411 17.92 -2.85 -25.81
C ASP A 411 18.84 -2.21 -24.75
N LYS A 412 20.00 -2.86 -24.61
CA LYS A 412 21.34 -2.34 -24.99
C LYS A 412 21.45 -0.84 -25.33
N LEU A 413 21.41 0.04 -24.33
CA LEU A 413 22.01 1.39 -24.47
C LEU A 413 22.90 1.85 -23.30
N LEU A 414 23.06 1.04 -22.24
CA LEU A 414 23.98 1.35 -21.13
C LEU A 414 25.22 0.44 -21.04
N TYR A 415 25.33 -0.60 -21.89
CA TYR A 415 26.43 -1.57 -21.84
C TYR A 415 27.60 -1.34 -22.81
N LYS A 416 27.59 -0.27 -23.61
CA LYS A 416 28.66 -0.02 -24.60
C LYS A 416 29.72 1.03 -24.20
N LYS A 417 29.74 1.49 -22.95
CA LYS A 417 30.73 2.48 -22.48
C LYS A 417 31.85 1.96 -21.59
N PHE A 418 31.83 0.69 -21.20
CA PHE A 418 32.93 0.07 -20.43
C PHE A 418 33.16 -1.34 -20.95
N GLY A 419 33.99 -1.45 -21.99
CA GLY A 419 34.29 -2.73 -22.65
C GLY A 419 35.08 -3.67 -21.76
N PHE A 420 34.64 -4.92 -21.68
CA PHE A 420 35.45 -6.08 -21.32
C PHE A 420 34.90 -7.32 -22.05
N TYR A 421 35.80 -8.06 -22.67
CA TYR A 421 35.61 -9.42 -23.18
C TYR A 421 35.45 -10.42 -22.03
#